data_AF-A0AA42IZR5-F1
#
_entry.id   AF-A0AA42IZR5-F1
#
_cell.length_a   1.000
_cell.length_b   1.000
_cell.length_c   1.000
_cell.angle_alpha   90.00
_cell.angle_beta   90.00
_cell.angle_gamma   90.00
#
_symmetry.space_group_name_H-M   'P 1'
#
loop_
_entity.id
_entity.type
_entity.pdbx_description
1 polymer ?
#
loop_
_entity_poly.entity_id
_entity_poly.type
_entity_poly.pdbx_seq_one_letter_code
_entity_poly.pdbx_strand_id
1 'polypeptide(L)' 'MYDLEDDGLPLGLTMQLAQDEDAMRYFATLPKSEQEHLIEYIKSSKTGDEAKRRIDEVIELCQRGEKFY' A
#
# COMPACT_ATOMS: atom_id res chain seq x y z
N MET A 1 23.62 -9.17 12.28
CA MET A 1 22.92 -9.51 11.03
C MET A 1 21.52 -8.96 11.23
N TYR A 2 21.19 -7.82 10.63
CA TYR A 2 19.82 -7.31 10.73
C TYR A 2 18.98 -8.22 9.85
N ASP A 3 18.21 -9.11 10.48
CA ASP A 3 17.04 -9.69 9.83
C ASP A 3 16.17 -8.51 9.43
N LEU A 4 16.27 -8.11 8.17
CA LEU A 4 15.21 -7.38 7.49
C LEU A 4 14.12 -8.41 7.22
N GLU A 5 13.44 -8.87 8.27
CA GLU A 5 12.06 -9.30 8.11
C GLU A 5 11.38 -8.07 7.49
N ASP A 6 10.99 -8.21 6.23
CA ASP A 6 10.42 -7.15 5.40
C ASP A 6 9.00 -6.83 5.87
N ASP A 7 8.88 -6.38 7.13
CA ASP A 7 7.70 -5.78 7.75
C ASP A 7 7.49 -4.33 7.24
N GLY A 8 8.33 -3.90 6.30
CA GLY A 8 8.22 -2.61 5.62
C GLY A 8 7.05 -2.57 4.65
N LEU A 9 6.53 -1.34 4.49
CA LEU A 9 5.67 -1.01 3.36
C LEU A 9 6.44 -1.23 2.05
N PRO A 10 5.82 -1.83 1.01
CA PRO A 10 6.43 -1.93 -0.32
C PRO A 10 7.01 -0.58 -0.75
N LEU A 11 8.25 -0.55 -1.22
CA LEU A 11 8.96 0.70 -1.52
C LEU A 11 8.13 1.61 -2.45
N GLY A 12 7.50 1.04 -3.48
CA GLY A 12 6.65 1.77 -4.41
C GLY A 12 5.41 2.37 -3.74
N LEU A 13 4.81 1.67 -2.77
CA LEU A 13 3.68 2.19 -1.99
C LEU A 13 4.11 3.37 -1.14
N THR A 14 5.22 3.23 -0.40
CA THR A 14 5.78 4.32 0.42
C THR A 14 6.09 5.56 -0.41
N MET A 15 6.69 5.37 -1.60
CA MET A 15 7.00 6.47 -2.51
C MET A 15 5.75 7.18 -3.03
N GLN A 16 4.69 6.44 -3.37
CA GLN A 16 3.46 7.06 -3.87
C GLN A 16 2.66 7.75 -2.76
N LEU A 17 2.55 7.13 -1.58
CA LEU A 17 1.93 7.79 -0.42
C LEU A 17 2.69 9.07 -0.04
N ALA A 18 4.03 9.06 -0.07
CA ALA A 18 4.81 10.26 0.20
C ALA A 18 4.61 11.40 -0.82
N GLN A 19 4.15 11.07 -2.04
CA GLN A 19 3.85 12.06 -3.07
C GLN A 19 2.40 12.55 -3.03
N ASP A 20 1.53 11.87 -2.26
CA ASP A 20 0.11 12.16 -2.17
C ASP A 20 -0.32 12.23 -0.70
N GLU A 21 -0.34 13.45 -0.15
CA GLU A 21 -0.68 13.67 1.25
C GLU A 21 -2.09 13.22 1.61
N ASP A 22 -3.05 13.28 0.68
CA ASP A 22 -4.44 12.90 0.91
C ASP A 22 -4.57 11.38 1.00
N ALA A 23 -3.94 10.67 0.06
CA ALA A 23 -3.86 9.22 0.08
C ALA A 23 -3.13 8.71 1.33
N MET A 24 -2.02 9.34 1.71
CA MET A 24 -1.28 9.01 2.93
C MET A 24 -2.10 9.22 4.19
N ARG A 25 -2.81 10.36 4.29
CA ARG A 25 -3.70 10.64 5.42
C ARG A 25 -4.79 9.60 5.53
N TYR A 26 -5.46 9.28 4.42
CA TYR A 26 -6.50 8.26 4.41
C TYR A 26 -5.96 6.89 4.81
N PHE A 27 -4.86 6.46 4.18
CA PHE A 27 -4.19 5.20 4.52
C PHE A 27 -3.86 5.12 6.01
N ALA A 28 -3.35 6.20 6.61
CA ALA A 28 -3.05 6.26 8.04
C ALA A 28 -4.30 6.21 8.94
N THR A 29 -5.48 6.58 8.42
CA THR A 29 -6.76 6.45 9.16
C THR A 29 -7.36 5.05 9.10
N LEU A 30 -6.94 4.21 8.14
CA LEU A 30 -7.43 2.85 8.03
C LEU A 30 -7.06 2.03 9.27
N PRO A 31 -7.91 1.09 9.73
CA PRO A 31 -7.54 0.11 10.74
C PRO A 31 -6.26 -0.64 10.32
N LYS A 32 -5.42 -1.02 11.30
CA LYS A 32 -4.18 -1.77 11.01
C LYS A 32 -4.42 -3.03 10.17
N SER A 33 -5.51 -3.76 10.44
CA SER A 33 -5.90 -4.93 9.66
C SER A 33 -6.20 -4.62 8.20
N GLU A 34 -6.77 -3.45 7.89
CA GLU A 34 -7.02 -3.02 6.51
C GLU A 34 -5.72 -2.57 5.84
N GLN A 35 -4.84 -1.86 6.56
CA GLN A 35 -3.51 -1.52 6.05
C GLN A 35 -2.69 -2.78 5.72
N GLU A 36 -2.68 -3.76 6.63
CA GLU A 36 -2.03 -5.07 6.43
C GLU A 36 -2.62 -5.80 5.22
N HIS A 37 -3.95 -5.80 5.05
CA HIS A 37 -4.60 -6.43 3.91
C HIS A 37 -4.18 -5.80 2.57
N LEU A 38 -4.09 -4.47 2.49
CA LEU A 38 -3.62 -3.77 1.29
C LEU A 38 -2.14 -4.06 1.00
N ILE A 39 -1.31 -4.15 2.04
CA ILE A 39 0.10 -4.50 1.92
C ILE A 39 0.26 -5.95 1.41
N GLU A 40 -0.49 -6.90 1.97
CA GLU A 40 -0.52 -8.30 1.52
C GLU A 40 -1.06 -8.43 0.09
N TYR A 41 -2.07 -7.64 -0.27
CA TYR A 41 -2.55 -7.55 -1.64
C TYR A 41 -1.40 -7.13 -2.58
N ILE A 42 -0.61 -6.12 -2.24
CA ILE A 42 0.54 -5.74 -3.07
C ILE A 42 1.61 -6.84 -3.07
N LYS A 43 1.98 -7.38 -1.91
CA LYS A 43 3.05 -8.39 -1.73
C LYS A 43 2.74 -9.72 -2.41
N SER A 44 1.46 -10.08 -2.58
CA SER A 44 1.04 -11.31 -3.25
C SER A 44 1.10 -11.24 -4.79
N SER A 45 1.60 -10.15 -5.36
CA SER A 45 1.86 -10.00 -6.80
C SER A 45 2.95 -10.96 -7.27
N LYS A 46 2.74 -11.58 -8.44
CA LYS A 46 3.69 -12.54 -9.05
C LYS A 46 4.71 -11.87 -9.97
N THR A 47 4.43 -10.65 -10.41
CA THR A 47 5.27 -9.88 -11.33
C THR A 47 5.41 -8.43 -10.87
N GLY A 48 6.46 -7.74 -11.32
CA GLY A 48 6.65 -6.31 -11.05
C GLY A 48 5.54 -5.44 -11.64
N ASP A 49 5.03 -5.77 -12.82
CA ASP A 49 3.93 -5.05 -13.45
C ASP A 49 2.62 -5.20 -12.67
N GLU A 50 2.37 -6.39 -12.13
CA GLU A 50 1.23 -6.63 -11.24
C GLU A 50 1.38 -5.86 -9.93
N ALA A 51 2.56 -5.88 -9.31
CA ALA A 51 2.82 -5.10 -8.10
C ALA A 51 2.59 -3.62 -8.33
N LYS A 52 3.09 -3.08 -9.45
CA LYS A 52 2.88 -1.68 -9.82
C LYS A 52 1.40 -1.34 -9.98
N ARG A 53 0.64 -2.17 -10.71
CA ARG A 53 -0.81 -1.97 -10.86
C ARG A 53 -1.54 -1.99 -9.52
N ARG A 54 -1.22 -2.95 -8.64
CA ARG A 54 -1.86 -3.06 -7.31
C ARG A 54 -1.52 -1.86 -6.42
N ILE A 55 -0.29 -1.35 -6.50
CA ILE A 55 0.09 -0.10 -5.80
C ILE A 55 -0.76 1.06 -6.33
N ASP A 56 -0.86 1.24 -7.65
CA ASP A 56 -1.69 2.30 -8.25
C ASP A 56 -3.17 2.18 -7.82
N GLU A 57 -3.73 0.96 -7.79
CA GLU A 57 -5.10 0.69 -7.29
C GLU A 57 -5.29 1.09 -5.81
N VAL A 58 -4.32 0.75 -4.96
CA VAL A 58 -4.36 1.11 -3.53
C VAL A 58 -4.31 2.63 -3.35
N ILE A 59 -3.49 3.34 -4.13
CA ILE A 59 -3.42 4.80 -4.08
C ILE A 59 -4.72 5.43 -4.56
N GLU A 60 -5.28 4.99 -5.69
CA GLU A 60 -6.57 5.48 -6.18
C GLU A 60 -7.69 5.29 -5.15
N LEU A 61 -7.72 4.14 -4.48
CA LEU A 61 -8.67 3.87 -3.41
C LEU A 61 -8.49 4.83 -2.22
N CYS A 62 -7.24 5.08 -1.82
CA CYS A 62 -6.94 6.01 -0.74
C CYS A 62 -7.31 7.45 -1.11
N GLN A 63 -7.11 7.88 -2.36
CA GLN A 63 -7.53 9.19 -2.86
C GLN A 63 -9.05 9.36 -2.84
N ARG A 64 -9.81 8.31 -3.20
CA ARG A 64 -11.27 8.33 -3.21
C ARG A 64 -11.88 8.18 -1.82
N GLY A 65 -11.08 7.73 -0.85
CA GLY A 65 -11.55 7.41 0.50
C GLY A 65 -12.50 6.21 0.53
N GLU A 66 -12.39 5.31 -0.45
CA GLU A 66 -13.24 4.12 -0.58
C GLU A 66 -12.67 2.96 0.23
N LYS A 67 -13.54 2.04 0.66
CA LYS A 67 -13.12 0.82 1.34
C LYS A 67 -12.76 -0.27 0.33
N PHE A 68 -11.73 -1.05 0.63
CA PHE A 68 -11.34 -2.21 -0.16
C PHE A 68 -12.25 -3.40 0.24
N TYR A 69 -13.08 -3.88 -0.69
CA TYR A 69 -14.05 -4.97 -0.48
C TYR A 69 -13.78 -6.16 -1.40
#